data_AF-A0A285M4V4-F1
#
_entry.id   AF-A0A285M4V4-F1
#
_cell.length_a   1.000
_cell.length_b   1.000
_cell.length_c   1.000
_cell.angle_alpha   90.00
_cell.angle_beta   90.00
_cell.angle_gamma   90.00
#
_symmetry.space_group_name_H-M   'P 1'
#
loop_
_entity.id
_entity.type
_entity.pdbx_description
1 polymer ?
#
loop_
_entity_poly.entity_id
_entity_poly.type
_entity_poly.pdbx_seq_one_letter_code
_entity_poly.pdbx_strand_id
1 'polypeptide(L)'
;MLRLWKRPIGKAGTSALLILALTGCIGTGSPTPPGKIGTGPASIVENLPPADEAPDTPATALADSEGTDTLPPASSVPATQTQLAPQTYKAPASEAVLTFEPMVGAPKTVARELSAALGLRVAQQSLPVVARSDSKVTHRIKGYFSASESGDDCIVSYVWDIFNAQGKRINRITGSKKTPMVGSDPWASVKGPVLDEVAVDTAAKLKSWHASI
;
A
#
# COMPACT_ATOMS: atom_id res chain seq x y z
N MET A 1 -60.63 -18.45 4.08
CA MET A 1 -60.33 -19.86 3.78
C MET A 1 -58.83 -20.00 3.53
N LEU A 2 -58.11 -20.55 4.51
CA LEU A 2 -56.66 -20.72 4.54
C LEU A 2 -56.21 -21.77 3.52
N ARG A 3 -55.27 -21.42 2.63
CA ARG A 3 -54.52 -22.42 1.84
C ARG A 3 -53.30 -22.89 2.63
N LEU A 4 -53.43 -24.09 3.19
CA LEU A 4 -52.41 -24.86 3.88
C LEU A 4 -51.42 -25.42 2.82
N TRP A 5 -50.22 -24.85 2.69
CA TRP A 5 -49.15 -25.49 1.92
C TRP A 5 -48.24 -26.27 2.88
N LYS A 6 -48.35 -27.60 2.83
CA LYS A 6 -47.46 -28.58 3.45
C LYS A 6 -46.21 -28.74 2.57
N ARG A 7 -45.00 -28.43 3.07
CA ARG A 7 -43.75 -28.90 2.45
C ARG A 7 -43.03 -29.86 3.41
N PRO A 8 -42.55 -31.01 2.90
CA PRO A 8 -42.01 -32.07 3.73
C PRO A 8 -40.58 -31.81 4.20
N ILE A 9 -40.33 -32.33 5.39
CA ILE A 9 -39.07 -32.43 6.14
C ILE A 9 -38.07 -33.28 5.34
N GLY A 10 -36.99 -32.64 4.86
CA GLY A 10 -35.79 -33.32 4.37
C GLY A 10 -34.88 -33.64 5.55
N LYS A 11 -34.65 -34.93 5.76
CA LYS A 11 -33.94 -35.52 6.90
C LYS A 11 -32.43 -35.22 6.88
N ALA A 12 -31.91 -35.12 8.10
CA ALA A 12 -30.50 -35.04 8.46
C ALA A 12 -29.63 -36.07 7.74
N GLY A 13 -28.52 -35.60 7.15
CA GLY A 13 -27.38 -36.42 6.76
C GLY A 13 -26.35 -36.39 7.88
N THR A 14 -26.34 -37.43 8.69
CA THR A 14 -25.38 -37.73 9.75
C THR A 14 -24.04 -38.17 9.16
N SER A 15 -22.97 -37.72 9.82
CA SER A 15 -21.75 -38.49 10.12
C SER A 15 -20.93 -39.07 8.97
N ALA A 16 -19.76 -38.49 8.75
CA ALA A 16 -18.53 -39.27 8.61
C ALA A 16 -17.35 -38.47 9.19
N LEU A 17 -17.09 -38.72 10.47
CA LEU A 17 -15.85 -38.36 11.15
C LEU A 17 -14.72 -39.17 10.49
N LEU A 18 -13.79 -38.52 9.80
CA LEU A 18 -12.55 -39.16 9.35
C LEU A 18 -11.39 -38.49 10.10
N ILE A 19 -11.03 -39.08 11.24
CA ILE A 19 -9.84 -38.74 12.00
C ILE A 19 -8.66 -39.44 11.33
N LEU A 20 -7.85 -38.69 10.57
CA LEU A 20 -6.48 -39.11 10.23
C LEU A 20 -5.52 -38.45 11.23
N ALA A 21 -5.05 -39.24 12.19
CA ALA A 21 -3.89 -38.91 12.99
C ALA A 21 -2.62 -39.25 12.19
N LEU A 22 -1.85 -38.22 11.81
CA LEU A 22 -0.49 -38.38 11.30
C LEU A 22 0.47 -37.99 12.43
N THR A 23 1.08 -39.02 13.00
CA THR A 23 2.15 -38.99 14.00
C THR A 23 3.51 -39.12 13.29
N GLY A 24 4.49 -38.29 13.69
CA GLY A 24 5.90 -38.39 13.31
C GLY A 24 6.33 -37.27 12.34
N CYS A 25 7.41 -36.51 12.54
CA CYS A 25 8.64 -36.74 13.28
C CYS A 25 9.02 -35.53 14.15
N ILE A 26 9.52 -35.80 15.36
CA ILE A 26 10.17 -34.82 16.22
C ILE A 26 11.57 -34.58 15.65
N GLY A 27 11.76 -33.43 14.99
CA GLY A 27 13.08 -32.94 14.61
C GLY A 27 13.77 -32.32 15.82
N THR A 28 14.76 -33.01 16.36
CA THR A 28 15.71 -32.46 17.35
C THR A 28 16.63 -31.46 16.65
N GLY A 29 16.22 -30.19 16.61
CA GLY A 29 17.11 -29.07 16.28
C GLY A 29 17.87 -28.65 17.52
N SER A 30 19.19 -28.85 17.53
CA SER A 30 20.08 -28.36 18.59
C SER A 30 20.05 -26.83 18.68
N PRO A 31 19.98 -26.24 19.89
CA PRO A 31 20.06 -24.79 20.05
C PRO A 31 21.50 -24.30 19.85
N THR A 32 21.68 -23.36 18.92
CA THR A 32 22.92 -22.61 18.74
C THR A 32 23.13 -21.67 19.94
N PRO A 33 24.34 -21.56 20.51
CA PRO A 33 24.62 -20.65 21.62
C PRO A 33 24.40 -19.18 21.25
N PRO A 34 23.97 -18.32 22.19
CA PRO A 34 23.88 -16.88 21.96
C PRO A 34 25.27 -16.29 21.74
N GLY A 35 25.47 -15.68 20.57
CA GLY A 35 26.61 -14.83 20.29
C GLY A 35 26.63 -13.66 21.28
N LYS A 36 27.80 -13.45 21.89
CA LYS A 36 28.05 -12.45 22.93
C LYS A 36 27.69 -11.05 22.47
N ILE A 37 26.98 -10.35 23.34
CA ILE A 37 26.71 -8.92 23.32
C ILE A 37 28.06 -8.23 23.53
N GLY A 38 28.59 -7.63 22.47
CA GLY A 38 29.75 -6.74 22.56
C GLY A 38 29.35 -5.47 23.30
N THR A 39 29.75 -5.41 24.56
CA THR A 39 29.80 -4.24 25.42
C THR A 39 30.50 -3.09 24.68
N GLY A 40 29.82 -1.95 24.54
CA GLY A 40 30.48 -0.70 24.16
C GLY A 40 31.55 -0.30 25.19
N PRO A 41 32.39 0.67 24.84
CA PRO A 41 32.41 1.83 25.72
C PRO A 41 32.46 3.19 25.00
N ALA A 42 31.70 4.10 25.62
CA ALA A 42 31.98 5.51 25.93
C ALA A 42 32.24 6.54 24.80
N SER A 43 31.30 7.50 24.77
CA SER A 43 31.52 8.95 24.68
C SER A 43 31.99 9.56 23.37
N ILE A 44 31.02 10.16 22.65
CA ILE A 44 31.12 11.55 22.18
C ILE A 44 29.73 12.17 22.40
N VAL A 45 29.59 12.76 23.60
CA VAL A 45 28.90 14.05 23.73
C VAL A 45 29.81 15.08 23.06
N GLU A 46 29.25 16.22 22.67
CA GLU A 46 29.93 17.43 22.18
C GLU A 46 29.91 17.62 20.66
N ASN A 47 28.75 18.05 20.13
CA ASN A 47 28.74 19.20 19.22
C ASN A 47 27.35 19.86 19.19
N LEU A 48 27.06 20.66 20.22
CA LEU A 48 26.05 21.70 20.14
C LEU A 48 26.66 22.90 19.38
N PRO A 49 25.97 23.50 18.40
CA PRO A 49 26.29 24.86 17.99
C PRO A 49 25.82 25.86 19.07
N PRO A 50 26.62 26.88 19.41
CA PRO A 50 26.22 27.90 20.36
C PRO A 50 25.08 28.76 19.81
N ALA A 51 24.20 29.17 20.72
CA ALA A 51 23.32 30.31 20.53
C ALA A 51 24.10 31.62 20.71
N ASP A 52 23.57 32.67 20.09
CA ASP A 52 23.89 34.09 20.25
C ASP A 52 24.97 34.68 19.32
N GLU A 53 24.51 35.35 18.25
CA GLU A 53 24.94 36.71 17.92
C GLU A 53 23.95 37.31 16.90
N ALA A 54 23.08 38.19 17.39
CA ALA A 54 22.32 39.12 16.58
C ALA A 54 23.20 40.34 16.24
N PRO A 55 23.20 40.87 15.02
CA PRO A 55 23.62 42.23 14.79
C PRO A 55 22.40 43.16 14.95
N ASP A 56 22.40 43.88 16.06
CA ASP A 56 21.75 45.19 16.21
C ASP A 56 22.19 46.13 15.08
N THR A 57 21.25 46.87 14.51
CA THR A 57 21.56 48.13 13.83
C THR A 57 20.48 49.15 14.19
N PRO A 58 20.84 50.32 14.73
CA PRO A 58 19.88 51.27 15.28
C PRO A 58 19.29 52.23 14.24
N ALA A 59 18.03 52.62 14.54
CA ALA A 59 17.27 53.84 14.27
C ALA A 59 17.77 54.90 13.26
N THR A 60 16.85 55.42 12.44
CA THR A 60 16.37 56.82 12.50
C THR A 60 15.13 57.01 11.61
N ALA A 61 14.23 57.86 12.09
CA ALA A 61 12.89 58.14 11.64
C ALA A 61 12.78 59.19 10.50
N LEU A 62 11.63 59.14 9.80
CA LEU A 62 10.82 60.22 9.20
C LEU A 62 11.49 61.30 8.33
N ALA A 63 11.09 61.37 7.05
CA ALA A 63 10.53 62.60 6.46
C ALA A 63 9.91 62.35 5.06
N ASP A 64 8.64 62.74 4.98
CA ASP A 64 7.82 63.26 3.89
C ASP A 64 8.47 63.57 2.52
N SER A 65 7.80 63.17 1.44
CA SER A 65 7.78 63.89 0.16
C SER A 65 6.54 63.48 -0.63
N GLU A 66 5.50 64.32 -0.54
CA GLU A 66 4.45 64.46 -1.55
C GLU A 66 5.05 64.67 -2.95
N GLY A 67 4.42 64.08 -3.98
CA GLY A 67 4.87 64.23 -5.36
C GLY A 67 3.98 63.49 -6.38
N THR A 68 2.80 64.05 -6.60
CA THR A 68 2.11 64.23 -7.90
C THR A 68 2.21 63.14 -8.98
N ASP A 69 1.04 62.57 -9.29
CA ASP A 69 0.48 62.31 -10.63
C ASP A 69 1.46 62.05 -11.78
N THR A 70 1.51 60.79 -12.24
CA THR A 70 1.36 60.41 -13.67
C THR A 70 1.60 58.90 -13.83
N LEU A 71 0.52 58.13 -13.98
CA LEU A 71 0.60 56.75 -14.48
C LEU A 71 0.68 56.78 -16.02
N PRO A 72 1.65 56.12 -16.67
CA PRO A 72 1.61 55.91 -18.11
C PRO A 72 0.50 54.89 -18.47
N PRO A 73 -0.23 55.05 -19.59
CA PRO A 73 -1.24 54.08 -20.01
C PRO A 73 -0.59 52.75 -20.41
N ALA A 74 -1.16 51.66 -19.91
CA ALA A 74 -0.79 50.30 -20.29
C ALA A 74 -1.02 50.09 -21.79
N SER A 75 0.05 49.83 -22.54
CA SER A 75 -0.03 49.32 -23.91
C SER A 75 -0.46 47.86 -23.87
N SER A 76 -1.65 47.57 -24.41
CA SER A 76 -2.17 46.23 -24.59
C SER A 76 -1.43 45.49 -25.72
N VAL A 77 -0.75 44.40 -25.37
CA VAL A 77 -0.24 43.40 -26.33
C VAL A 77 -1.40 42.58 -26.90
N PRO A 78 -1.49 42.35 -28.22
CA PRO A 78 -2.48 41.45 -28.80
C PRO A 78 -2.12 40.01 -28.46
N ALA A 79 -2.99 39.34 -27.69
CA ALA A 79 -2.92 37.91 -27.47
C ALA A 79 -3.43 37.18 -28.72
N THR A 80 -2.53 36.67 -29.55
CA THR A 80 -2.88 35.64 -30.54
C THR A 80 -3.13 34.34 -29.80
N GLN A 81 -4.39 34.09 -29.43
CA GLN A 81 -4.82 32.80 -28.93
C GLN A 81 -4.92 31.83 -30.11
N THR A 82 -3.83 31.11 -30.40
CA THR A 82 -3.93 29.88 -31.20
C THR A 82 -4.61 28.83 -30.33
N GLN A 83 -5.91 28.67 -30.49
CA GLN A 83 -6.70 27.63 -29.85
C GLN A 83 -6.25 26.26 -30.39
N LEU A 84 -5.42 25.54 -29.64
CA LEU A 84 -5.17 24.13 -29.90
C LEU A 84 -6.49 23.37 -29.68
N ALA A 85 -6.93 22.64 -30.71
CA ALA A 85 -8.03 21.69 -30.60
C ALA A 85 -7.76 20.72 -29.44
N PRO A 86 -8.77 20.34 -28.64
CA PRO A 86 -8.60 19.39 -27.55
C PRO A 86 -8.05 18.08 -28.10
N GLN A 87 -6.78 17.81 -27.82
CA GLN A 87 -6.18 16.52 -28.09
C GLN A 87 -6.78 15.55 -27.08
N THR A 88 -7.72 14.71 -27.50
CA THR A 88 -8.15 13.56 -26.70
C THR A 88 -6.96 12.63 -26.57
N TYR A 89 -6.26 12.71 -25.43
CA TYR A 89 -5.18 11.80 -25.11
C TYR A 89 -5.78 10.40 -24.92
N LYS A 90 -5.70 9.58 -25.97
CA LYS A 90 -6.01 8.16 -25.89
C LYS A 90 -4.74 7.47 -25.38
N ALA A 91 -4.70 7.17 -24.09
CA ALA A 91 -3.62 6.36 -23.52
C ALA A 91 -3.52 5.03 -24.30
N PRO A 92 -2.31 4.56 -24.64
CA PRO A 92 -2.14 3.23 -25.21
C PRO A 92 -2.75 2.18 -24.26
N ALA A 93 -3.35 1.14 -24.84
CA ALA A 93 -3.83 0.01 -24.05
C ALA A 93 -2.62 -0.85 -23.65
N SER A 94 -2.35 -0.95 -22.35
CA SER A 94 -1.23 -1.76 -21.86
C SER A 94 -1.37 -3.24 -22.22
N GLU A 95 -0.27 -3.81 -22.71
CA GLU A 95 -0.12 -5.24 -22.96
C GLU A 95 0.45 -6.00 -21.75
N ALA A 96 0.63 -5.33 -20.60
CA ALA A 96 1.20 -5.95 -19.41
C ALA A 96 0.26 -7.05 -18.87
N VAL A 97 0.79 -8.26 -18.69
CA VAL A 97 0.13 -9.40 -18.05
C VAL A 97 0.81 -9.64 -16.71
N LEU A 98 0.02 -9.56 -15.65
CA LEU A 98 0.49 -9.44 -14.28
C LEU A 98 0.43 -10.79 -13.56
N THR A 99 1.30 -10.98 -12.58
CA THR A 99 1.16 -12.05 -11.59
C THR A 99 1.65 -11.61 -10.21
N PHE A 100 1.05 -12.18 -9.16
CA PHE A 100 1.47 -11.94 -7.79
C PHE A 100 2.47 -13.00 -7.30
N GLU A 101 3.57 -12.52 -6.74
CA GLU A 101 4.52 -13.35 -6.01
C GLU A 101 4.06 -13.59 -4.56
N PRO A 102 4.58 -14.63 -3.89
CA PRO A 102 4.29 -14.84 -2.48
C PRO A 102 4.60 -13.60 -1.64
N MET A 103 3.66 -13.24 -0.76
CA MET A 103 3.80 -12.06 0.09
C MET A 103 4.83 -12.28 1.18
N VAL A 104 5.56 -11.23 1.53
CA VAL A 104 6.59 -11.21 2.57
C VAL A 104 6.11 -10.38 3.77
N GLY A 105 6.40 -10.85 4.98
CA GLY A 105 6.13 -10.14 6.23
C GLY A 105 4.78 -10.47 6.89
N ALA A 106 3.76 -10.82 6.12
CA ALA A 106 2.46 -11.24 6.66
C ALA A 106 2.45 -12.72 7.10
N PRO A 107 1.75 -13.08 8.19
CA PRO A 107 1.48 -14.47 8.54
C PRO A 107 0.77 -15.22 7.41
N LYS A 108 1.04 -16.53 7.27
CA LYS A 108 0.51 -17.36 6.16
C LYS A 108 -1.01 -17.29 6.02
N THR A 109 -1.74 -17.23 7.14
CA THR A 109 -3.20 -17.12 7.13
C THR A 109 -3.67 -15.78 6.55
N VAL A 110 -3.07 -14.68 7.00
CA VAL A 110 -3.36 -13.32 6.50
C VAL A 110 -3.02 -13.21 5.02
N ALA A 111 -1.85 -13.71 4.61
CA ALA A 111 -1.42 -13.70 3.20
C ALA A 111 -2.36 -14.49 2.29
N ARG A 112 -2.89 -15.62 2.76
CA ARG A 112 -3.87 -16.43 2.02
C ARG A 112 -5.19 -15.70 1.85
N GLU A 113 -5.71 -15.10 2.91
CA GLU A 113 -6.95 -14.31 2.87
C GLU A 113 -6.80 -13.09 1.96
N LEU A 114 -5.69 -12.36 2.06
CA LEU A 114 -5.42 -11.22 1.21
C LEU A 114 -5.28 -11.62 -0.27
N SER A 115 -4.66 -12.77 -0.55
CA SER A 115 -4.53 -13.28 -1.91
C SER A 115 -5.90 -13.62 -2.53
N ALA A 116 -6.83 -14.17 -1.75
CA ALA A 116 -8.20 -14.41 -2.18
C ALA A 116 -8.95 -13.09 -2.47
N ALA A 117 -8.85 -12.11 -1.57
CA ALA A 117 -9.43 -10.78 -1.76
C ALA A 117 -8.86 -10.08 -3.00
N LEU A 118 -7.54 -10.09 -3.18
CA LEU A 118 -6.88 -9.53 -4.36
C LEU A 118 -7.37 -10.18 -5.65
N GLY A 119 -7.46 -11.52 -5.69
CA GLY A 119 -7.97 -12.25 -6.86
C GLY A 119 -9.36 -11.77 -7.29
N LEU A 120 -10.25 -11.51 -6.32
CA LEU A 120 -11.58 -10.96 -6.59
C LEU A 120 -11.49 -9.51 -7.11
N ARG A 121 -10.72 -8.64 -6.44
CA ARG A 121 -10.66 -7.20 -6.76
C ARG A 121 -9.96 -6.92 -8.09
N VAL A 122 -8.93 -7.67 -8.45
CA VAL A 122 -8.26 -7.52 -9.76
C VAL A 122 -9.15 -8.01 -10.90
N ALA A 123 -9.94 -9.07 -10.69
CA ALA A 123 -10.93 -9.52 -11.67
C ALA A 123 -12.04 -8.46 -11.88
N GLN A 124 -12.53 -7.84 -10.80
CA GLN A 124 -13.50 -6.74 -10.89
C GLN A 124 -12.98 -5.51 -11.65
N GLN A 125 -11.67 -5.28 -11.63
CA GLN A 125 -11.01 -4.19 -12.36
C GLN A 125 -10.59 -4.57 -13.78
N SER A 126 -10.91 -5.80 -14.23
CA SER A 126 -10.48 -6.37 -15.51
C SER A 126 -8.97 -6.24 -15.70
N LEU A 127 -8.18 -6.48 -14.64
CA LEU A 127 -6.73 -6.54 -14.72
C LEU A 127 -6.31 -7.93 -15.23
N PRO A 128 -5.38 -8.03 -16.20
CA PRO A 128 -4.91 -9.30 -16.74
C PRO A 128 -3.95 -9.99 -15.75
N VAL A 129 -4.50 -10.58 -14.69
CA VAL A 129 -3.73 -11.33 -13.70
C VAL A 129 -3.83 -12.82 -13.99
N VAL A 130 -2.68 -13.48 -14.16
CA VAL A 130 -2.59 -14.92 -14.46
C VAL A 130 -1.80 -15.67 -13.40
N ALA A 131 -1.85 -17.00 -13.46
CA ALA A 131 -1.07 -17.88 -12.60
C ALA A 131 0.44 -17.62 -12.75
N ARG A 132 1.20 -17.80 -11.66
CA ARG A 132 2.65 -17.51 -11.63
C ARG A 132 3.48 -18.29 -12.66
N SER A 133 3.03 -19.50 -12.97
CA SER A 133 3.67 -20.42 -13.92
C SER A 133 3.24 -20.21 -15.37
N ASP A 134 2.32 -19.28 -15.63
CA ASP A 134 1.86 -18.99 -16.99
C ASP A 134 3.00 -18.35 -17.81
N SER A 135 3.17 -18.82 -19.05
CA SER A 135 4.22 -18.32 -19.95
C SER A 135 3.94 -16.91 -20.48
N LYS A 136 2.70 -16.41 -20.34
CA LYS A 136 2.28 -15.07 -20.74
C LYS A 136 2.65 -13.97 -19.73
N VAL A 137 3.15 -14.32 -18.54
CA VAL A 137 3.52 -13.34 -17.52
C VAL A 137 4.61 -12.40 -18.03
N THR A 138 4.31 -11.11 -18.12
CA THR A 138 5.30 -10.08 -18.47
C THR A 138 5.73 -9.25 -17.27
N HIS A 139 4.90 -9.19 -16.22
CA HIS A 139 5.17 -8.40 -15.02
C HIS A 139 4.88 -9.17 -13.74
N ARG A 140 5.81 -9.06 -12.78
CA ARG A 140 5.73 -9.73 -11.48
C ARG A 140 5.60 -8.70 -10.37
N ILE A 141 4.63 -8.93 -9.48
CA ILE A 141 4.31 -8.03 -8.38
C ILE A 141 4.73 -8.69 -7.07
N LYS A 142 5.67 -8.08 -6.35
CA LYS A 142 6.17 -8.56 -5.05
C LYS A 142 5.63 -7.68 -3.92
N GLY A 143 4.98 -8.31 -2.95
CA GLY A 143 4.34 -7.63 -1.82
C GLY A 143 5.11 -7.75 -0.51
N TYR A 144 5.26 -6.64 0.19
CA TYR A 144 5.89 -6.53 1.51
C TYR A 144 4.92 -5.88 2.48
N PHE A 145 4.70 -6.51 3.62
CA PHE A 145 3.67 -6.12 4.57
C PHE A 145 4.21 -6.00 5.99
N SER A 146 3.60 -5.09 6.75
CA SER A 146 3.81 -4.93 8.19
C SER A 146 2.50 -4.56 8.86
N ALA A 147 2.38 -4.91 10.14
CA ALA A 147 1.30 -4.48 11.00
C ALA A 147 1.92 -3.92 12.28
N SER A 148 1.45 -2.76 12.74
CA SER A 148 1.96 -2.09 13.94
C SER A 148 0.82 -1.51 14.76
N GLU A 149 1.00 -1.51 16.08
CA GLU A 149 0.13 -0.78 17.01
C GLU A 149 0.29 0.73 16.85
N SER A 150 -0.81 1.46 16.99
CA SER A 150 -0.87 2.91 16.99
C SER A 150 -2.01 3.38 17.88
N GLY A 151 -1.77 3.41 19.20
CA GLY A 151 -2.84 3.68 20.18
C GLY A 151 -3.84 2.53 20.18
N ASP A 152 -5.13 2.84 20.12
CA ASP A 152 -6.22 1.84 20.12
C ASP A 152 -6.41 1.14 18.75
N ASP A 153 -5.47 1.33 17.83
CA ASP A 153 -5.59 0.90 16.44
C ASP A 153 -4.37 0.09 15.97
N CYS A 154 -4.61 -0.75 14.97
CA CYS A 154 -3.60 -1.43 14.17
C CYS A 154 -3.49 -0.76 12.80
N ILE A 155 -2.26 -0.42 12.41
CA ILE A 155 -1.92 0.07 11.07
C ILE A 155 -1.28 -1.05 10.27
N VAL A 156 -1.92 -1.44 9.16
CA VAL A 156 -1.37 -2.38 8.18
C VAL A 156 -0.76 -1.57 7.05
N SER A 157 0.55 -1.64 6.89
CA SER A 157 1.27 -0.96 5.81
C SER A 157 1.74 -1.96 4.77
N TYR A 158 1.62 -1.60 3.50
CA TYR A 158 2.00 -2.46 2.38
C TYR A 158 2.80 -1.70 1.32
N VAL A 159 3.71 -2.45 0.69
CA VAL A 159 4.50 -2.03 -0.47
C VAL A 159 4.40 -3.11 -1.52
N TRP A 160 4.10 -2.70 -2.75
CA TRP A 160 4.10 -3.55 -3.94
C TRP A 160 5.15 -3.04 -4.90
N ASP A 161 6.19 -3.84 -5.13
CA ASP A 161 7.18 -3.58 -6.16
C ASP A 161 6.80 -4.33 -7.45
N ILE A 162 6.77 -3.62 -8.57
CA ILE A 162 6.40 -4.16 -9.88
C ILE A 162 7.65 -4.29 -10.75
N PHE A 163 7.90 -5.51 -11.21
CA PHE A 163 9.05 -5.86 -12.03
C PHE A 163 8.60 -6.23 -13.44
N ASN A 164 9.37 -5.81 -14.44
CA ASN A 164 9.18 -6.22 -15.83
C ASN A 164 9.80 -7.59 -16.11
N ALA A 165 9.69 -8.06 -17.36
CA ALA A 165 10.21 -9.36 -17.80
C ALA A 165 11.74 -9.50 -17.62
N GLN A 166 12.48 -8.38 -17.64
CA GLN A 166 13.93 -8.36 -17.42
C GLN A 166 14.32 -8.34 -15.93
N GLY A 167 13.34 -8.39 -15.02
CA GLY A 167 13.58 -8.34 -13.57
C GLY A 167 13.95 -6.95 -13.06
N LYS A 168 13.78 -5.89 -13.86
CA LYS A 168 13.95 -4.50 -13.41
C LYS A 168 12.69 -4.04 -12.72
N ARG A 169 12.82 -3.43 -11.52
CA ARG A 169 11.70 -2.74 -10.87
C ARG A 169 11.36 -1.49 -11.67
N ILE A 170 10.12 -1.40 -12.13
CA ILE A 170 9.63 -0.29 -12.96
C ILE A 170 8.61 0.58 -12.24
N ASN A 171 7.97 0.07 -11.19
CA ASN A 171 7.04 0.86 -10.39
C ASN A 171 6.99 0.37 -8.94
N ARG A 172 6.50 1.23 -8.06
CA ARG A 172 6.22 0.94 -6.66
C ARG A 172 4.87 1.55 -6.27
N ILE A 173 4.00 0.70 -5.73
CA ILE A 173 2.73 1.10 -5.12
C ILE A 173 2.86 0.93 -3.61
N THR A 174 2.36 1.89 -2.84
CA THR A 174 2.38 1.82 -1.37
C THR A 174 1.04 2.25 -0.80
N GLY A 175 0.81 1.90 0.46
CA GLY A 175 -0.28 2.47 1.24
C GLY A 175 -0.39 1.83 2.60
N SER A 176 -1.41 2.26 3.33
CA SER A 176 -1.77 1.68 4.61
C SER A 176 -3.29 1.63 4.79
N LYS A 177 -3.72 0.81 5.74
CA LYS A 177 -5.09 0.75 6.24
C LYS A 177 -5.06 0.67 7.76
N LYS A 178 -6.10 1.20 8.38
CA LYS A 178 -6.24 1.30 9.82
C LYS A 178 -7.44 0.47 10.24
N THR A 179 -7.31 -0.26 11.33
CA THR A 179 -8.40 -1.07 11.91
C THR A 179 -8.26 -1.06 13.43
N PRO A 180 -9.35 -1.19 14.21
CA PRO A 180 -9.25 -1.26 15.66
C PRO A 180 -8.32 -2.39 16.11
N MET A 181 -7.52 -2.13 17.15
CA MET A 181 -6.60 -3.13 17.70
C MET A 181 -7.37 -4.23 18.45
N VAL A 182 -6.94 -5.48 18.28
CA VAL A 182 -7.49 -6.65 18.96
C VAL A 182 -6.36 -7.42 19.64
N GLY A 183 -6.30 -7.33 20.97
CA GLY A 183 -5.23 -7.95 21.75
C GLY A 183 -3.89 -7.22 21.58
N SER A 184 -2.79 -7.92 21.87
CA SER A 184 -1.44 -7.34 21.84
C SER A 184 -0.65 -7.60 20.56
N ASP A 185 -1.11 -8.53 19.71
CA ASP A 185 -0.48 -8.80 18.41
C ASP A 185 -1.22 -8.01 17.31
N PRO A 186 -0.59 -7.03 16.65
CA PRO A 186 -1.21 -6.27 15.56
C PRO A 186 -1.79 -7.17 14.47
N TRP A 187 -1.16 -8.31 14.15
CA TRP A 187 -1.66 -9.24 13.13
C TRP A 187 -3.00 -9.90 13.50
N ALA A 188 -3.35 -9.97 14.79
CA ALA A 188 -4.64 -10.50 15.23
C ALA A 188 -5.82 -9.61 14.78
N SER A 189 -5.56 -8.32 14.54
CA SER A 189 -6.52 -7.32 14.06
C SER A 189 -6.71 -7.36 12.53
N VAL A 190 -5.76 -7.95 11.80
CA VAL A 190 -5.72 -7.89 10.32
C VAL A 190 -6.54 -9.02 9.70
N LYS A 191 -7.86 -8.83 9.63
CA LYS A 191 -8.81 -9.84 9.11
C LYS A 191 -9.95 -9.18 8.34
N GLY A 192 -10.61 -9.96 7.48
CA GLY A 192 -11.89 -9.59 6.88
C GLY A 192 -11.89 -8.19 6.24
N PRO A 193 -12.64 -7.21 6.77
CA PRO A 193 -12.82 -5.89 6.15
C PRO A 193 -11.51 -5.17 5.79
N VAL A 194 -10.53 -5.11 6.70
CA VAL A 194 -9.27 -4.36 6.42
C VAL A 194 -8.46 -5.00 5.29
N LEU A 195 -8.50 -6.33 5.16
CA LEU A 195 -7.85 -7.03 4.06
C LEU A 195 -8.53 -6.75 2.72
N ASP A 196 -9.86 -6.67 2.72
CA ASP A 196 -10.62 -6.28 1.54
C ASP A 196 -10.33 -4.82 1.15
N GLU A 197 -10.23 -3.90 2.10
CA GLU A 197 -9.83 -2.52 1.84
C GLU A 197 -8.41 -2.41 1.23
N VAL A 198 -7.45 -3.19 1.73
CA VAL A 198 -6.11 -3.28 1.13
C VAL A 198 -6.20 -3.82 -0.31
N ALA A 199 -7.03 -4.83 -0.56
CA ALA A 199 -7.21 -5.41 -1.88
C ALA A 199 -7.88 -4.45 -2.87
N VAL A 200 -8.93 -3.73 -2.45
CA VAL A 200 -9.61 -2.70 -3.25
C VAL A 200 -8.63 -1.61 -3.64
N ASP A 201 -7.91 -1.08 -2.67
CA ASP A 201 -6.94 -0.01 -2.90
C ASP A 201 -5.81 -0.47 -3.84
N THR A 202 -5.26 -1.66 -3.60
CA THR A 202 -4.21 -2.26 -4.45
C THR A 202 -4.70 -2.44 -5.88
N ALA A 203 -5.89 -3.00 -6.09
CA ALA A 203 -6.44 -3.23 -7.43
C ALA A 203 -6.68 -1.91 -8.18
N ALA A 204 -7.19 -0.88 -7.50
CA ALA A 204 -7.37 0.44 -8.08
C ALA A 204 -6.03 1.06 -8.51
N LYS A 205 -5.02 1.06 -7.62
CA LYS A 205 -3.69 1.61 -7.93
C LYS A 205 -2.99 0.82 -9.05
N LEU A 206 -3.13 -0.50 -9.07
CA LEU A 206 -2.63 -1.34 -10.17
C LEU A 206 -3.35 -1.02 -11.47
N LYS A 207 -4.67 -0.78 -11.46
CA LYS A 207 -5.42 -0.41 -12.66
C LYS A 207 -4.98 0.93 -13.21
N SER A 208 -4.82 1.94 -12.34
CA SER A 208 -4.31 3.25 -12.75
C SER A 208 -2.91 3.16 -13.34
N TRP A 209 -2.01 2.41 -12.71
CA TRP A 209 -0.67 2.20 -13.26
C TRP A 209 -0.69 1.40 -14.58
N HIS A 210 -1.48 0.33 -14.65
CA HIS A 210 -1.62 -0.49 -15.86
C HIS A 210 -2.10 0.35 -17.04
N ALA A 211 -3.05 1.27 -16.85
CA ALA A 211 -3.50 2.17 -17.90
C ALA A 211 -2.47 3.23 -18.34
N SER A 212 -1.36 3.38 -17.61
CA SER A 212 -0.32 4.38 -17.88
C SER A 212 0.86 3.87 -18.71
N ILE A 213 0.94 2.56 -18.95
CA ILE A 213 2.07 1.89 -19.61
C ILE A 213 1.70 1.21 -20.93
#